data_AF-A0A553RLV7-F1
#
_entry.id   AF-A0A553RLV7-F1
#
_cell.length_a   1.000
_cell.length_b   1.000
_cell.length_c   1.000
_cell.angle_alpha   90.00
_cell.angle_beta   90.00
_cell.angle_gamma   90.00
#
_symmetry.space_group_name_H-M   'P 1'
#
loop_
_entity.id
_entity.type
_entity.pdbx_description
1 polymer ?
#
loop_
_entity_poly.entity_id
_entity_poly.type
_entity_poly.pdbx_seq_one_letter_code
_entity_poly.pdbx_strand_id
1 'polypeptide(L)' 'GACEAVQGYLDDILGRYIVNITEAAFLCSRSVCSAQGRCVRRDPTRTTFLHLNPDLWSIVPRKKQSGPAYEAHRRKWK' A
#
# COMPACT_ATOMS: atom_id res chain seq x y z
N GLY A 1 11.12 23.40 10.43
CA GLY A 1 9.90 23.55 11.25
C GLY A 1 9.12 22.25 11.35
N ALA A 2 7.93 22.29 11.97
CA ALA A 2 7.07 21.11 12.09
C ALA A 2 6.52 20.62 10.74
N CYS A 3 6.24 21.53 9.81
CA CYS A 3 5.77 21.20 8.47
C CYS A 3 6.82 20.42 7.67
N GLU A 4 8.11 20.81 7.73
CA GLU A 4 9.17 20.09 7.04
C GLU A 4 9.39 18.69 7.63
N ALA A 5 9.20 18.51 8.95
CA ALA A 5 9.24 17.20 9.58
C ALA A 5 8.11 16.29 9.10
N VAL A 6 6.87 16.82 9.02
CA VAL A 6 5.72 16.08 8.48
C VAL A 6 5.93 15.75 7.00
N GLN A 7 6.48 16.69 6.22
CA GLN A 7 6.81 16.45 4.82
C GLN A 7 7.82 15.30 4.68
N GLY A 8 8.91 15.31 5.46
CA GLY A 8 9.88 14.21 5.46
C GLY A 8 9.26 12.86 5.84
N TYR A 9 8.33 12.85 6.82
CA TYR A 9 7.60 11.63 7.19
C TYR A 9 6.68 11.11 6.08
N LEU A 10 5.98 12.01 5.38
CA LEU A 10 5.15 11.68 4.21
C LEU A 10 6.00 11.15 3.05
N ASP A 11 7.13 11.79 2.77
CA ASP A 11 7.99 11.48 1.64
C ASP A 11 8.77 10.17 1.84
N ASP A 12 8.95 9.68 3.07
CA ASP A 12 9.71 8.46 3.37
C ASP A 12 8.83 7.30 3.87
N ILE A 13 8.23 7.44 5.04
CA ILE A 13 7.61 6.32 5.77
C ILE A 13 6.13 6.20 5.40
N LEU A 14 5.37 7.28 5.60
CA LEU A 14 3.92 7.22 5.48
C LEU A 14 3.47 7.07 4.02
N GLY A 15 4.13 7.73 3.07
CA GLY A 15 3.81 7.61 1.65
C GLY A 15 3.91 6.18 1.15
N ARG A 16 4.99 5.45 1.50
CA ARG A 16 5.15 4.03 1.15
C ARG A 16 4.09 3.16 1.80
N TYR A 17 3.80 3.41 3.08
CA TYR A 17 2.82 2.65 3.82
C TYR A 17 1.41 2.82 3.27
N ILE A 18 1.03 4.05 2.90
CA ILE A 18 -0.26 4.33 2.25
C ILE A 18 -0.40 3.51 0.97
N VAL A 19 0.62 3.47 0.10
CA VAL A 19 0.56 2.67 -1.13
C VAL A 19 0.50 1.17 -0.84
N ASN A 20 1.22 0.68 0.18
CA ASN A 20 1.16 -0.72 0.61
C ASN A 20 -0.28 -1.12 0.99
N ILE A 21 -0.93 -0.34 1.87
CA ILE A 21 -2.27 -0.69 2.36
C ILE A 21 -3.37 -0.46 1.32
N THR A 22 -3.28 0.59 0.51
CA THR A 22 -4.33 0.90 -0.48
C THR A 22 -4.30 -0.09 -1.63
N GLU A 23 -3.11 -0.47 -2.12
CA GLU A 23 -3.00 -1.47 -3.18
C GLU A 23 -3.41 -2.86 -2.67
N ALA A 24 -3.06 -3.22 -1.43
CA ALA A 24 -3.52 -4.47 -0.83
C ALA A 24 -5.06 -4.51 -0.71
N ALA A 25 -5.69 -3.41 -0.29
CA ALA A 25 -7.14 -3.29 -0.23
C ALA A 25 -7.80 -3.40 -1.61
N PHE A 26 -7.23 -2.73 -2.62
CA PHE A 26 -7.68 -2.81 -4.01
C PHE A 26 -7.61 -4.24 -4.55
N LEU A 27 -6.46 -4.90 -4.40
CA LEU A 27 -6.25 -6.28 -4.84
C LEU A 27 -7.19 -7.24 -4.11
N CYS A 28 -7.42 -7.05 -2.81
CA CYS A 28 -8.33 -7.88 -2.05
C CYS A 28 -9.79 -7.70 -2.50
N SER A 29 -10.24 -6.45 -2.68
CA SER A 29 -11.56 -6.15 -3.24
C SER A 29 -11.75 -6.84 -4.60
N ARG A 30 -10.76 -6.75 -5.50
CA ARG A 30 -10.83 -7.34 -6.84
C ARG A 30 -10.84 -8.87 -6.82
N SER A 31 -10.03 -9.50 -5.98
CA SER A 31 -9.85 -10.96 -5.97
C SER A 31 -10.88 -11.70 -5.12
N VAL A 32 -11.29 -11.14 -3.99
CA VAL A 32 -12.18 -11.80 -3.02
C VAL A 32 -13.62 -11.33 -3.17
N CYS A 33 -13.82 -10.05 -3.50
CA CYS A 33 -15.16 -9.43 -3.56
C CYS A 33 -15.59 -9.06 -4.98
N SER A 34 -14.88 -9.53 -6.01
CA SER A 34 -15.17 -9.20 -7.43
C SER A 34 -15.30 -7.70 -7.70
N ALA A 35 -14.50 -6.88 -6.99
CA ALA A 35 -14.51 -5.41 -7.01
C ALA A 35 -15.83 -4.74 -6.55
N GLN A 36 -16.73 -5.48 -5.88
CA GLN A 36 -18.04 -5.00 -5.42
C GLN A 36 -18.15 -4.92 -3.89
N GLY A 37 -17.03 -5.02 -3.19
CA GLY A 37 -17.03 -5.04 -1.73
C GLY A 37 -15.67 -4.71 -1.14
N ARG A 38 -15.62 -4.71 0.20
CA ARG A 38 -14.39 -4.50 0.97
C ARG A 38 -14.06 -5.75 1.76
N CYS A 39 -12.79 -6.11 1.75
CA CYS A 39 -12.29 -7.15 2.64
C CYS A 39 -12.29 -6.66 4.09
N VAL A 40 -12.77 -7.50 4.98
CA VAL A 40 -12.79 -7.27 6.42
C VAL A 40 -12.07 -8.41 7.14
N ARG A 41 -11.61 -8.16 8.36
CA ARG A 41 -11.00 -9.20 9.19
C ARG A 41 -12.05 -10.28 9.47
N ARG A 42 -11.67 -11.54 9.31
CA ARG A 42 -12.54 -12.67 9.66
C ARG A 42 -12.69 -12.83 11.18
N ASP A 43 -11.60 -12.60 11.90
CA ASP A 43 -11.58 -12.54 13.35
C ASP A 43 -11.23 -11.09 13.76
N PRO A 44 -12.17 -10.35 14.36
CA PRO A 44 -11.94 -8.95 14.75
C PRO A 44 -10.94 -8.82 15.91
N THR A 45 -10.67 -9.89 16.67
CA THR A 45 -9.74 -9.88 17.80
C THR A 45 -8.28 -10.02 17.37
N ARG A 46 -8.02 -10.52 16.15
CA ARG A 46 -6.66 -10.71 15.64
C ARG A 46 -6.05 -9.40 15.14
N THR A 47 -4.78 -9.22 15.43
CA THR A 47 -3.94 -8.10 14.97
C THR A 47 -3.41 -8.32 13.53
N THR A 48 -4.27 -8.70 12.61
CA THR A 48 -3.93 -8.92 11.19
C THR A 48 -4.13 -7.68 10.32
N PHE A 49 -3.04 -7.12 9.77
CA PHE A 49 -3.14 -6.00 8.83
C PHE A 49 -3.23 -6.48 7.37
N LEU A 50 -3.90 -5.69 6.53
CA LEU A 50 -4.00 -5.95 5.10
C LEU A 50 -2.87 -5.23 4.37
N HIS A 51 -1.75 -5.93 4.19
CA HIS A 51 -0.55 -5.45 3.51
C HIS A 51 -0.28 -6.27 2.25
N LEU A 52 0.45 -5.71 1.30
CA LEU A 52 1.06 -6.45 0.20
C LEU A 52 2.10 -7.43 0.76
N ASN A 53 2.17 -8.62 0.16
CA ASN A 53 3.24 -9.56 0.49
C ASN A 53 4.59 -9.00 0.02
N PRO A 54 5.57 -8.77 0.92
CA PRO A 54 6.88 -8.20 0.57
C PRO A 54 7.71 -9.08 -0.38
N ASP A 55 7.44 -10.39 -0.44
CA ASP A 55 8.09 -11.32 -1.36
C ASP A 55 7.59 -11.16 -2.80
N LEU A 56 6.38 -10.65 -2.97
CA LEU A 56 5.72 -10.50 -4.26
C LEU A 56 5.68 -9.05 -4.75
N TRP A 57 5.83 -8.08 -3.85
CA TRP A 57 5.66 -6.66 -4.16
C TRP A 57 6.81 -5.82 -3.61
N SER A 58 7.08 -4.73 -4.30
CA SER A 58 8.02 -3.68 -3.88
C SER A 58 7.37 -2.32 -4.08
N ILE A 59 7.46 -1.44 -3.08
CA ILE A 59 7.01 -0.05 -3.18
C ILE A 59 8.19 0.80 -3.62
N VAL A 60 8.09 1.45 -4.77
CA VAL A 60 9.20 2.21 -5.37
C VAL A 60 8.80 3.66 -5.65
N PRO A 61 9.73 4.62 -5.60
CA PRO A 61 9.46 5.99 -6.00
C PRO A 61 9.02 6.07 -7.45
N ARG A 62 8.00 6.88 -7.72
CA ARG A 62 7.50 7.09 -9.08
C ARG A 62 8.43 8.02 -9.86
N LYS A 63 8.64 7.76 -11.14
CA LYS A 63 9.52 8.57 -12.02
C LYS A 63 8.91 9.89 -12.52
N LYS A 64 7.60 10.13 -12.32
CA LYS A 64 6.87 11.31 -12.83
C LYS A 64 6.15 12.05 -11.70
N GLN A 65 6.07 13.38 -11.84
CA GLN A 65 5.50 14.32 -10.86
C GLN A 65 3.96 14.38 -10.83
N SER A 66 3.24 13.71 -11.75
CA SER A 66 1.77 13.62 -11.65
C SER A 66 1.35 12.27 -11.05
N GLY A 67 0.70 12.34 -9.89
CA GLY A 67 0.19 11.17 -9.15
C GLY A 67 0.91 10.91 -7.81
N PRO A 68 0.64 9.75 -7.16
CA PRO A 68 1.25 9.40 -5.89
C PRO A 68 2.77 9.30 -5.99
N ALA A 69 3.49 9.70 -4.94
CA ALA A 69 4.95 9.69 -4.89
C ALA A 69 5.56 8.27 -5.01
N TYR A 70 4.77 7.25 -4.70
CA TYR A 70 5.16 5.85 -4.68
C TYR A 70 4.22 4.99 -5.51
N GLU A 71 4.73 3.89 -6.06
CA GLU A 71 3.95 2.89 -6.79
C GLU A 71 4.34 1.46 -6.38
N ALA A 72 3.34 0.57 -6.37
CA ALA A 72 3.53 -0.83 -6.05
C ALA A 72 3.88 -1.62 -7.32
N HIS A 73 5.07 -2.20 -7.35
CA HIS A 73 5.53 -3.06 -8.44
C HIS A 73 5.51 -4.52 -8.00
N ARG A 74 4.88 -5.38 -8.81
CA ARG A 74 4.97 -6.82 -8.62
C ARG A 74 6.37 -7.28 -9.01
N ARG A 75 7.06 -7.97 -8.11
CA ARG A 75 8.36 -8.57 -8.39
C ARG A 75 8.19 -9.63 -9.48
N LYS A 76 9.07 -9.62 -10.48
CA LYS A 76 9.18 -10.72 -11.44
C LYS A 76 9.93 -11.85 -10.77
N TRP A 77 9.40 -13.08 -10.82
CA TRP A 77 10.19 -14.25 -10.46
C TRP A 77 11.41 -14.34 -11.39
N LYS A 78 12.58 -14.62 -10.81
CA LYS A 78 13.75 -15.05 -11.56
C LYS A 78 13.69 -16.55 -11.76
#